data_AF-A0A1Y4N322-F1
#
_entry.id   AF-A0A1Y4N322-F1
#
_cell.length_a   1.000
_cell.length_b   1.000
_cell.length_c   1.000
_cell.angle_alpha   90.00
_cell.angle_beta   90.00
_cell.angle_gamma   90.00
#
_symmetry.space_group_name_H-M   'P 1'
#
loop_
_entity.id
_entity.type
_entity.pdbx_description
1 polymer ?
#
loop_
_entity_poly.entity_id
_entity_poly.type
_entity_poly.pdbx_seq_one_letter_code
_entity_poly.pdbx_strand_id
1 'polypeptide(L)'
;MSIFSGLFNSRDKPKNQTAGSRYTFYMGGSSSGKAVTERSAMQMTAVYSCVRILSEAVAGLPLHFYRYTDDGGKEKAIDHPLYSLLHDEPNPEMTSFVFRETLMTHLLLWGNAYAQIIRNGKNEIIALYPLMPNKMDVSRDKSGQLYYTYVTQPEEAHTMKGTVIYLTPSEVLHIPGLGFDGLVGYSPIAMAKNAIGMAIACEEYGAKFFANGAAPGGVLEHPGTIKDPQRVRESWQSTFGGSGNSNKVAVLEEGMKYTP
;
A
#
# COMPACT_ATOMS: atom_id res chain seq x y z
N MET A 1 25.06 -53.38 14.16
CA MET A 1 26.02 -52.52 13.45
C MET A 1 25.27 -51.51 12.60
N SER A 2 25.04 -50.30 13.11
CA SER A 2 25.10 -49.06 12.33
C SER A 2 24.88 -47.90 13.30
N ILE A 3 25.96 -47.53 13.99
CA ILE A 3 25.98 -46.49 15.04
C ILE A 3 26.47 -45.14 14.48
N PHE A 4 26.52 -45.00 13.15
CA PHE A 4 27.20 -43.89 12.48
C PHE A 4 26.37 -43.14 11.42
N SER A 5 25.07 -43.38 11.30
CA SER A 5 24.22 -42.67 10.31
C SER A 5 23.93 -41.20 10.66
N GLY A 6 24.29 -40.74 11.87
CA GLY A 6 24.04 -39.37 12.33
C GLY A 6 25.16 -38.35 12.09
N LEU A 7 26.32 -38.77 11.57
CA LEU A 7 27.52 -37.91 11.45
C LEU A 7 27.67 -37.20 10.10
N PHE A 8 26.74 -37.40 9.16
CA PHE A 8 26.71 -36.72 7.86
C PHE A 8 25.34 -36.12 7.56
N ASN A 9 24.76 -35.38 8.51
CA ASN A 9 23.80 -34.36 8.14
C ASN A 9 24.59 -33.22 7.49
N SER A 10 24.69 -33.29 6.15
CA SER A 10 25.06 -32.16 5.32
C SER A 10 24.26 -30.96 5.80
N ARG A 11 24.96 -29.93 6.31
CA ARG A 11 24.41 -28.61 6.61
C ARG A 11 23.46 -28.27 5.49
N ASP A 12 22.22 -27.96 5.86
CA ASP A 12 21.11 -27.62 4.98
C ASP A 12 21.65 -26.88 3.75
N LYS A 13 21.48 -27.48 2.56
CA LYS A 13 22.02 -26.92 1.31
C LYS A 13 21.57 -25.47 1.26
N PRO A 14 22.45 -24.50 0.99
CA PRO A 14 22.05 -23.10 0.90
C PRO A 14 20.95 -23.02 -0.17
N LYS A 15 19.71 -22.84 0.28
CA LYS A 15 18.62 -22.42 -0.59
C LYS A 15 18.97 -20.98 -0.95
N ASN A 16 18.88 -20.62 -2.23
CA ASN A 16 18.93 -19.21 -2.68
C ASN A 16 17.68 -18.45 -2.23
N GLN A 17 17.34 -18.58 -0.96
CA GLN A 17 16.19 -18.00 -0.29
C GLN A 17 16.62 -17.77 1.15
N THR A 18 17.01 -16.54 1.46
CA THR A 18 17.05 -16.08 2.84
C THR A 18 15.65 -16.18 3.42
N ALA A 19 15.52 -16.50 4.71
CA ALA A 19 14.24 -16.36 5.40
C ALA A 19 13.78 -14.90 5.22
N GLY A 20 12.73 -14.68 4.41
CA GLY A 20 12.36 -13.37 3.87
C GLY A 20 12.31 -13.27 2.33
N SER A 21 12.65 -14.34 1.59
CA SER A 21 12.69 -14.39 0.11
C SER A 21 11.33 -14.32 -0.61
N ARG A 22 10.22 -14.14 0.10
CA ARG A 22 9.00 -13.64 -0.53
C ARG A 22 9.13 -12.13 -0.40
N TYR A 23 9.09 -11.38 -1.50
CA TYR A 23 9.06 -9.91 -1.54
C TYR A 23 7.78 -9.35 -0.90
N THR A 24 7.49 -9.84 0.30
CA THR A 24 6.30 -9.62 1.06
C THR A 24 6.51 -8.27 1.68
N PHE A 25 5.83 -7.30 1.10
CA PHE A 25 5.28 -6.16 1.81
C PHE A 25 5.10 -6.49 3.29
N TYR A 26 5.97 -5.98 4.17
CA TYR A 26 5.83 -6.09 5.63
C TYR A 26 4.67 -5.21 6.14
N MET A 27 3.53 -5.25 5.45
CA MET A 27 2.28 -4.63 5.85
C MET A 27 1.68 -5.42 7.00
N GLY A 28 1.10 -4.71 7.97
CA GLY A 28 0.58 -5.33 9.19
C GLY A 28 0.55 -4.39 10.37
N GLY A 29 0.49 -4.98 11.58
CA GLY A 29 0.47 -4.23 12.83
C GLY A 29 1.71 -3.35 13.01
N SER A 30 1.47 -2.13 13.45
CA SER A 30 2.50 -1.19 13.92
C SER A 30 2.71 -1.34 15.43
N SER A 31 3.80 -0.76 15.94
CA SER A 31 4.08 -0.70 17.39
C SER A 31 2.98 -0.03 18.23
N SER A 32 2.11 0.80 17.63
CA SER A 32 0.94 1.38 18.31
C SER A 32 -0.29 0.47 18.31
N GLY A 33 -0.19 -0.73 17.74
CA GLY A 33 -1.32 -1.65 17.57
C GLY A 33 -2.24 -1.29 16.40
N LYS A 34 -1.97 -0.22 15.65
CA LYS A 34 -2.73 0.15 14.46
C LYS A 34 -2.30 -0.67 13.25
N ALA A 35 -3.26 -1.16 12.49
CA ALA A 35 -3.00 -1.81 11.21
C ALA A 35 -2.63 -0.74 10.18
N VAL A 36 -1.48 -0.91 9.52
CA VAL A 36 -1.03 -0.01 8.46
C VAL A 36 -1.02 -0.73 7.13
N THR A 37 -1.76 -0.16 6.19
CA THR A 37 -1.92 -0.56 4.79
C THR A 37 -1.80 0.69 3.92
N GLU A 38 -1.70 0.52 2.60
CA GLU A 38 -1.69 1.63 1.65
C GLU A 38 -2.97 2.47 1.77
N ARG A 39 -4.12 1.80 1.95
CA ARG A 39 -5.42 2.46 2.11
C ARG A 39 -5.50 3.27 3.41
N SER A 40 -5.13 2.67 4.55
CA SER A 40 -5.15 3.39 5.83
C SER A 40 -4.11 4.49 5.89
N ALA A 41 -2.95 4.31 5.24
CA ALA A 41 -1.93 5.34 5.14
C ALA A 41 -2.43 6.53 4.30
N MET A 42 -3.07 6.29 3.16
CA MET A 42 -3.64 7.34 2.31
C MET A 42 -4.80 8.12 2.95
N GLN A 43 -5.39 7.62 4.05
CA GLN A 43 -6.36 8.39 4.84
C GLN A 43 -5.69 9.47 5.71
N MET A 44 -4.38 9.37 5.95
CA MET A 44 -3.65 10.42 6.63
C MET A 44 -3.35 11.57 5.65
N THR A 45 -3.68 12.78 6.07
CA THR A 45 -3.51 14.01 5.25
C THR A 45 -2.06 14.23 4.82
N ALA A 46 -1.09 13.94 5.71
CA ALA A 46 0.33 14.07 5.41
C ALA A 46 0.78 13.09 4.31
N VAL A 47 0.39 11.81 4.41
CA VAL A 47 0.73 10.79 3.42
C VAL A 47 0.07 11.12 2.08
N TYR A 48 -1.23 11.42 2.09
CA TYR A 48 -1.98 11.81 0.89
C TYR A 48 -1.32 13.00 0.18
N SER A 49 -0.96 14.04 0.93
CA SER A 49 -0.33 15.24 0.37
C SER A 49 1.03 14.94 -0.25
N CYS A 50 1.88 14.15 0.43
CA CYS A 50 3.18 13.77 -0.11
C CYS A 50 3.06 12.93 -1.38
N VAL A 51 2.16 11.94 -1.39
CA VAL A 51 1.91 11.10 -2.57
C VAL A 51 1.43 11.95 -3.72
N ARG A 52 0.41 12.78 -3.50
CA ARG A 52 -0.18 13.67 -4.51
C ARG A 52 0.83 14.64 -5.11
N ILE A 53 1.60 15.34 -4.28
CA ILE A 53 2.59 16.32 -4.75
C ILE A 53 3.65 15.63 -5.63
N LEU A 54 4.17 14.49 -5.20
CA LEU A 54 5.20 13.78 -5.94
C LEU A 54 4.64 13.16 -7.24
N SER A 55 3.45 12.57 -7.19
CA SER A 55 2.83 11.93 -8.35
C SER A 55 2.43 12.97 -9.41
N GLU A 56 1.76 14.05 -9.02
CA GLU A 56 1.35 15.13 -9.94
C GLU A 56 2.56 15.86 -10.52
N ALA A 57 3.61 16.11 -9.71
CA ALA A 57 4.83 16.76 -10.18
C ALA A 57 5.55 15.93 -11.26
N VAL A 58 5.68 14.62 -11.06
CA VAL A 58 6.28 13.72 -12.06
C VAL A 58 5.38 13.59 -13.28
N ALA A 59 4.07 13.48 -13.09
CA ALA A 59 3.10 13.33 -14.17
C ALA A 59 3.07 14.54 -15.12
N GLY A 60 3.23 15.74 -14.56
CA GLY A 60 3.25 17.01 -15.27
C GLY A 60 4.48 17.23 -16.16
N LEU A 61 5.53 16.41 -16.02
CA LEU A 61 6.70 16.48 -16.90
C LEU A 61 6.44 15.70 -18.20
N PRO A 62 6.48 16.34 -19.38
CA PRO A 62 6.31 15.65 -20.64
C PRO A 62 7.51 14.74 -20.94
N LEU A 63 7.23 13.50 -21.34
CA LEU A 63 8.25 12.54 -21.74
C LEU A 63 8.41 12.57 -23.26
N HIS A 64 9.38 13.33 -23.75
CA HIS A 64 9.70 13.39 -25.18
C HIS A 64 10.62 12.23 -25.59
N PHE A 65 10.26 11.54 -26.67
CA PHE A 65 11.10 10.53 -27.29
C PHE A 65 12.02 11.18 -28.33
N TYR A 66 13.31 10.90 -28.27
CA TYR A 66 14.34 11.49 -29.14
C TYR A 66 15.06 10.42 -29.95
N ARG A 67 15.50 10.79 -31.16
CA ARG A 67 16.45 10.02 -31.97
C ARG A 67 17.71 10.84 -32.23
N TYR A 68 18.81 10.14 -32.47
CA TYR A 68 20.06 10.77 -32.89
C TYR A 68 19.98 11.13 -34.37
N THR A 69 20.50 12.31 -34.75
CA THR A 69 20.68 12.69 -36.16
C THR A 69 22.02 12.14 -36.69
N ASP A 70 22.17 12.07 -38.01
CA ASP A 70 23.39 11.57 -38.67
C ASP A 70 24.64 12.40 -38.30
N ASP A 71 24.41 13.68 -38.01
CA ASP A 71 25.36 14.70 -37.56
C ASP A 71 25.63 14.66 -36.03
N GLY A 72 25.08 13.66 -35.31
CA GLY A 72 25.32 13.43 -33.89
C GLY A 72 24.47 14.28 -32.94
N GLY A 73 23.52 15.05 -33.48
CA GLY A 73 22.53 15.81 -32.72
C GLY A 73 21.41 14.93 -32.16
N LYS A 74 20.40 15.58 -31.55
CA LYS A 74 19.18 14.92 -31.06
C LYS A 74 17.96 15.70 -31.53
N GLU A 75 16.97 15.00 -32.06
CA GLU A 75 15.67 15.58 -32.42
C GLU A 75 14.52 14.75 -31.84
N LYS A 76 13.35 15.37 -31.66
CA LYS A 76 12.16 14.67 -31.20
C LYS A 76 11.66 13.73 -32.31
N ALA A 77 11.53 12.45 -31.99
CA ALA A 77 11.06 11.43 -32.92
C ALA A 77 9.52 11.37 -32.90
N ILE A 78 8.86 12.46 -33.29
CA ILE A 78 7.39 12.64 -33.23
C ILE A 78 6.61 11.66 -34.11
N ASP A 79 7.27 11.13 -35.15
CA ASP A 79 6.77 10.16 -36.11
C ASP A 79 6.90 8.70 -35.60
N HIS A 80 7.66 8.49 -34.52
CA HIS A 80 7.84 7.16 -33.95
C HIS A 80 6.63 6.77 -33.09
N PRO A 81 6.07 5.55 -33.23
CA PRO A 81 4.88 5.12 -32.47
C PRO A 81 5.00 5.29 -30.95
N LEU A 82 6.19 5.03 -30.39
CA LEU A 82 6.45 5.22 -28.95
C LEU A 82 6.37 6.67 -28.48
N TYR A 83 6.52 7.66 -29.37
CA TYR A 83 6.43 9.06 -28.96
C TYR A 83 5.04 9.34 -28.41
N SER A 84 3.99 9.07 -29.19
CA SER A 84 2.61 9.32 -28.75
C SER A 84 2.23 8.47 -27.54
N LEU A 85 2.69 7.21 -27.48
CA LEU A 85 2.45 6.32 -26.36
C LEU A 85 3.02 6.85 -25.03
N LEU A 86 4.24 7.39 -25.05
CA LEU A 86 4.91 7.88 -23.84
C LEU A 86 4.56 9.34 -23.52
N HIS A 87 4.25 10.15 -24.53
CA HIS A 87 4.00 11.58 -24.41
C HIS A 87 2.52 11.91 -24.21
N ASP A 88 1.63 11.36 -25.04
CA ASP A 88 0.21 11.74 -25.12
C ASP A 88 -0.69 10.77 -24.34
N GLU A 89 -0.71 9.50 -24.75
CA GLU A 89 -1.72 8.52 -24.33
C GLU A 89 -1.15 7.07 -24.43
N PRO A 90 -0.85 6.41 -23.30
CA PRO A 90 -0.30 5.06 -23.29
C PRO A 90 -1.33 3.96 -23.59
N ASN A 91 -2.62 4.27 -23.50
CA ASN A 91 -3.72 3.39 -23.84
C ASN A 91 -5.03 4.19 -23.95
N PRO A 92 -6.07 3.67 -24.62
CA PRO A 92 -7.35 4.36 -24.83
C PRO A 92 -8.12 4.82 -23.57
N GLU A 93 -7.71 4.40 -22.37
CA GLU A 93 -8.44 4.66 -21.13
C GLU A 93 -7.85 5.84 -20.33
N MET A 94 -6.61 6.25 -20.61
CA MET A 94 -5.92 7.26 -19.80
C MET A 94 -4.84 8.02 -20.56
N THR A 95 -4.64 9.29 -20.21
CA THR A 95 -3.53 10.10 -20.73
C THR A 95 -2.18 9.69 -20.13
N SER A 96 -1.06 10.07 -20.76
CA SER A 96 0.26 9.80 -20.19
C SER A 96 0.49 10.50 -18.86
N PHE A 97 -0.23 11.60 -18.56
CA PHE A 97 -0.23 12.21 -17.24
C PHE A 97 -0.75 11.23 -16.19
N VAL A 98 -1.98 10.73 -16.37
CA VAL A 98 -2.64 9.80 -15.43
C VAL A 98 -1.83 8.52 -15.28
N PHE A 99 -1.25 8.01 -16.36
CA PHE A 99 -0.39 6.84 -16.32
C PHE A 99 0.86 7.05 -15.46
N ARG A 100 1.60 8.15 -15.68
CA ARG A 100 2.80 8.47 -14.88
C ARG A 100 2.44 8.74 -13.42
N GLU A 101 1.33 9.44 -13.17
CA GLU A 101 0.79 9.68 -11.83
C GLU A 101 0.50 8.35 -11.11
N THR A 102 -0.14 7.41 -11.81
CA THR A 102 -0.46 6.08 -11.30
C THR A 102 0.81 5.29 -10.99
N LEU A 103 1.78 5.24 -11.90
CA LEU A 103 3.05 4.54 -11.66
C LEU A 103 3.85 5.18 -10.51
N MET A 104 3.86 6.51 -10.39
CA MET A 104 4.53 7.17 -9.27
C MET A 104 3.82 6.88 -7.95
N THR A 105 2.49 6.88 -7.94
CA THR A 105 1.70 6.44 -6.78
C THR A 105 2.02 4.99 -6.41
N HIS A 106 2.17 4.12 -7.41
CA HIS A 106 2.56 2.72 -7.20
C HIS A 106 3.93 2.60 -6.50
N LEU A 107 4.92 3.38 -6.95
CA LEU A 107 6.23 3.46 -6.33
C LEU A 107 6.17 3.97 -4.88
N LEU A 108 5.36 4.99 -4.60
CA LEU A 108 5.31 5.61 -3.27
C LEU A 108 4.56 4.75 -2.24
N LEU A 109 3.60 3.96 -2.67
CA LEU A 109 2.81 3.10 -1.80
C LEU A 109 3.39 1.69 -1.69
N TRP A 110 3.74 1.09 -2.82
CA TRP A 110 4.22 -0.29 -2.91
C TRP A 110 5.72 -0.43 -3.23
N GLY A 111 6.45 0.67 -3.42
CA GLY A 111 7.87 0.59 -3.77
C GLY A 111 8.14 0.04 -5.17
N ASN A 112 7.12 -0.29 -5.95
CA ASN A 112 7.25 -0.91 -7.27
C ASN A 112 6.13 -0.43 -8.18
N ALA A 113 6.43 -0.15 -9.43
CA ALA A 113 5.44 0.14 -10.45
C ALA A 113 5.61 -0.78 -11.65
N TYR A 114 4.49 -1.31 -12.11
CA TYR A 114 4.44 -2.26 -13.20
C TYR A 114 3.48 -1.76 -14.27
N ALA A 115 3.83 -1.96 -15.54
CA ALA A 115 2.90 -1.85 -16.64
C ALA A 115 3.06 -3.05 -17.58
N GLN A 116 1.96 -3.63 -18.02
CA GLN A 116 1.96 -4.63 -19.08
C GLN A 116 2.25 -3.96 -20.42
N ILE A 117 3.15 -4.55 -21.18
CA ILE A 117 3.52 -4.11 -22.52
C ILE A 117 2.68 -4.90 -23.53
N ILE A 118 1.80 -4.22 -24.25
CA ILE A 118 0.98 -4.84 -25.30
C ILE A 118 1.64 -4.60 -26.65
N ARG A 119 1.77 -5.66 -27.44
CA ARG A 119 2.38 -5.63 -28.77
C ARG A 119 1.43 -6.13 -29.84
N ASN A 120 1.58 -5.58 -31.05
CA ASN A 120 0.86 -6.08 -32.22
C ASN A 120 1.59 -7.28 -32.85
N GLY A 121 1.02 -7.84 -33.92
CA GLY A 121 1.62 -8.97 -34.66
C GLY A 121 2.97 -8.68 -35.35
N LYS A 122 3.39 -7.40 -35.41
CA LYS A 122 4.70 -6.97 -35.89
C LYS A 122 5.70 -6.73 -34.75
N ASN A 123 5.34 -7.10 -33.52
CA ASN A 123 6.14 -6.90 -32.31
C ASN A 123 6.33 -5.41 -31.90
N GLU A 124 5.55 -4.50 -32.47
CA GLU A 124 5.56 -3.09 -32.11
C GLU A 124 4.73 -2.88 -30.83
N ILE A 125 5.20 -2.03 -29.91
CA ILE A 125 4.47 -1.72 -28.68
C ILE A 125 3.33 -0.76 -29.03
N ILE A 126 2.10 -1.14 -28.68
CA ILE A 126 0.88 -0.39 -29.02
C ILE A 126 0.13 0.12 -27.80
N ALA A 127 0.36 -0.46 -26.60
CA ALA A 127 -0.26 0.01 -25.37
C ALA A 127 0.59 -0.34 -24.13
N LEU A 128 0.45 0.47 -23.09
CA LEU A 128 0.95 0.20 -21.74
C LEU A 128 -0.20 0.28 -20.74
N TYR A 129 -0.44 -0.80 -20.00
CA TYR A 129 -1.48 -0.85 -18.98
C TYR A 129 -0.88 -1.00 -17.60
N PRO A 130 -1.13 -0.09 -16.64
CA PRO A 130 -0.68 -0.25 -15.26
C PRO A 130 -1.16 -1.58 -14.67
N LEU A 131 -0.27 -2.30 -13.99
CA LEU A 131 -0.59 -3.49 -13.22
C LEU A 131 -0.49 -3.18 -11.74
N MET A 132 -1.44 -3.68 -10.96
CA MET A 132 -1.50 -3.46 -9.52
C MET A 132 -0.32 -4.16 -8.81
N PRO A 133 0.55 -3.44 -8.07
CA PRO A 133 1.74 -4.03 -7.47
C PRO A 133 1.44 -5.10 -6.42
N ASN A 134 0.33 -4.97 -5.68
CA ASN A 134 -0.09 -5.96 -4.68
C ASN A 134 -0.61 -7.28 -5.29
N LYS A 135 -0.79 -7.34 -6.61
CA LYS A 135 -1.17 -8.54 -7.36
C LYS A 135 0.01 -9.14 -8.14
N MET A 136 1.20 -8.54 -8.03
CA MET A 136 2.41 -8.93 -8.74
C MET A 136 3.40 -9.62 -7.80
N ASP A 137 4.01 -10.70 -8.27
CA ASP A 137 5.20 -11.32 -7.66
C ASP A 137 6.29 -11.48 -8.70
N VAL A 138 7.54 -11.25 -8.28
CA VAL A 138 8.73 -11.28 -9.12
C VAL A 138 9.64 -12.38 -8.63
N SER A 139 10.06 -13.29 -9.50
CA SER A 139 10.87 -14.44 -9.11
C SER A 139 11.79 -14.91 -10.23
N ARG A 140 12.68 -15.83 -9.90
CA ARG A 140 13.60 -16.46 -10.86
C ARG A 140 13.28 -17.94 -11.00
N ASP A 141 13.32 -18.45 -12.22
CA ASP A 141 13.15 -19.87 -12.47
C ASP A 141 14.41 -20.68 -12.08
N LYS A 142 14.39 -21.99 -12.31
CA LYS A 142 15.53 -22.88 -12.02
C LYS A 142 16.79 -22.54 -12.82
N SER A 143 16.63 -21.85 -13.95
CA SER A 143 17.71 -21.40 -14.83
C SER A 143 18.22 -19.99 -14.45
N GLY A 144 17.61 -19.37 -13.43
CA GLY A 144 17.93 -18.02 -12.99
C GLY A 144 17.26 -16.91 -13.80
N GLN A 145 16.38 -17.25 -14.76
CA GLN A 145 15.68 -16.30 -15.59
C GLN A 145 14.55 -15.63 -14.80
N LEU A 146 14.48 -14.30 -14.89
CA LEU A 146 13.44 -13.51 -14.24
C LEU A 146 12.09 -13.77 -14.90
N TYR A 147 11.05 -13.93 -14.10
CA TYR A 147 9.66 -13.96 -14.53
C TYR A 147 8.77 -13.22 -13.51
N TYR A 148 7.58 -12.86 -13.99
CA TYR A 148 6.56 -12.15 -13.24
C TYR A 148 5.31 -13.01 -13.17
N THR A 149 4.60 -12.95 -12.05
CA THR A 149 3.27 -13.56 -11.92
C THR A 149 2.26 -12.52 -11.48
N TYR A 150 1.15 -12.43 -12.23
CA TYR A 150 0.07 -11.50 -11.94
C TYR A 150 -1.21 -12.26 -11.62
N VAL A 151 -1.80 -11.99 -10.46
CA VAL A 151 -3.06 -12.61 -10.04
C VAL A 151 -4.23 -11.76 -10.50
N THR A 152 -4.99 -12.24 -11.48
CA THR A 152 -6.21 -11.57 -11.95
C THR A 152 -7.40 -11.84 -11.03
N GLN A 153 -8.34 -10.90 -10.98
CA GLN A 153 -9.65 -11.12 -10.38
C GLN A 153 -10.72 -11.36 -11.45
N PRO A 154 -11.81 -12.08 -11.15
CA PRO A 154 -12.88 -12.37 -12.12
C PRO A 154 -13.51 -11.13 -12.77
N GLU A 155 -13.50 -9.98 -12.08
CA GLU A 155 -14.03 -8.72 -12.60
C GLU A 155 -13.10 -8.07 -13.64
N GLU A 156 -11.80 -8.38 -13.61
CA GLU A 156 -10.79 -7.83 -14.53
C GLU A 156 -10.70 -8.63 -15.84
N ALA A 157 -11.11 -9.91 -15.80
CA ALA A 157 -11.20 -10.77 -16.97
C ALA A 157 -12.60 -11.40 -17.01
N HIS A 158 -13.51 -10.81 -17.79
CA HIS A 158 -14.91 -11.22 -17.96
C HIS A 158 -15.10 -12.71 -18.37
N THR A 159 -14.01 -13.43 -18.66
CA THR A 159 -14.01 -14.79 -19.19
C THR A 159 -13.22 -15.80 -18.33
N MET A 160 -12.55 -15.40 -17.25
CA MET A 160 -11.71 -16.32 -16.47
C MET A 160 -11.83 -16.11 -14.95
N LYS A 161 -12.14 -17.19 -14.20
CA LYS A 161 -11.96 -17.21 -12.74
C LYS A 161 -10.51 -16.84 -12.42
N GLY A 162 -10.30 -16.06 -11.35
CA GLY A 162 -8.99 -15.47 -11.02
C GLY A 162 -7.82 -16.42 -11.30
N THR A 163 -7.07 -16.09 -12.36
CA THR A 163 -6.01 -16.93 -12.93
C THR A 163 -4.67 -16.23 -12.68
N VAL A 164 -3.65 -17.03 -12.37
CA VAL A 164 -2.26 -16.56 -12.31
C VAL A 164 -1.72 -16.50 -13.73
N ILE A 165 -1.39 -15.30 -14.18
CA ILE A 165 -0.76 -15.05 -15.48
C ILE A 165 0.75 -15.02 -15.27
N TYR A 166 1.49 -15.76 -16.09
CA TYR A 166 2.95 -15.70 -16.15
C TYR A 166 3.36 -14.72 -17.24
N LEU A 167 4.23 -13.77 -16.90
CA LEU A 167 4.74 -12.75 -17.81
C LEU A 167 6.26 -12.78 -17.83
N THR A 168 6.82 -12.62 -19.02
CA THR A 168 8.26 -12.51 -19.25
C THR A 168 8.75 -11.07 -19.02
N PRO A 169 10.06 -10.85 -18.82
CA PRO A 169 10.60 -9.49 -18.68
C PRO A 169 10.35 -8.58 -19.89
N SER A 170 10.16 -9.13 -21.08
CA SER A 170 9.82 -8.36 -22.29
C SER A 170 8.35 -7.91 -22.36
N GLU A 171 7.49 -8.44 -21.48
CA GLU A 171 6.06 -8.15 -21.39
C GLU A 171 5.71 -7.20 -20.24
N VAL A 172 6.69 -6.87 -19.39
CA VAL A 172 6.47 -6.03 -18.21
C VAL A 172 7.49 -4.89 -18.16
N LEU A 173 6.99 -3.66 -18.18
CA LEU A 173 7.75 -2.51 -17.75
C LEU A 173 7.74 -2.49 -16.21
N HIS A 174 8.85 -2.89 -15.59
CA HIS A 174 9.04 -2.82 -14.15
C HIS A 174 9.95 -1.65 -13.78
N ILE A 175 9.46 -0.75 -12.93
CA ILE A 175 10.24 0.30 -12.29
C ILE A 175 10.35 -0.05 -10.81
N PRO A 176 11.52 -0.56 -10.35
CA PRO A 176 11.74 -0.81 -8.94
C PRO A 176 12.07 0.50 -8.21
N GLY A 177 11.47 0.69 -7.04
CA GLY A 177 11.84 1.75 -6.11
C GLY A 177 13.10 1.41 -5.31
N LEU A 178 13.31 2.13 -4.21
CA LEU A 178 14.47 1.91 -3.33
C LEU A 178 14.43 0.50 -2.72
N GLY A 179 15.49 -0.28 -2.92
CA GLY A 179 15.65 -1.63 -2.39
C GLY A 179 17.14 -1.97 -2.22
N PHE A 180 17.45 -3.12 -1.61
CA PHE A 180 18.84 -3.55 -1.38
C PHE A 180 19.39 -4.50 -2.46
N ASP A 181 18.51 -5.11 -3.26
CA ASP A 181 18.89 -6.09 -4.28
C ASP A 181 18.78 -5.55 -5.72
N GLY A 182 18.22 -4.35 -5.88
CA GLY A 182 17.94 -3.73 -7.18
C GLY A 182 16.89 -4.45 -8.01
N LEU A 183 16.21 -5.48 -7.46
CA LEU A 183 15.21 -6.27 -8.18
C LEU A 183 13.79 -5.83 -7.85
N VAL A 184 13.50 -5.64 -6.57
CA VAL A 184 12.18 -5.21 -6.07
C VAL A 184 12.39 -4.14 -5.01
N GLY A 185 11.70 -3.01 -5.14
CA GLY A 185 11.74 -1.95 -4.15
C GLY A 185 10.96 -2.31 -2.89
N TYR A 186 11.36 -1.76 -1.76
CA TYR A 186 10.59 -1.85 -0.52
C TYR A 186 9.48 -0.82 -0.49
N SER A 187 8.29 -1.22 -0.03
CA SER A 187 7.18 -0.29 0.20
C SER A 187 7.58 0.79 1.21
N PRO A 188 7.56 2.08 0.85
CA PRO A 188 7.81 3.17 1.78
C PRO A 188 6.82 3.17 2.96
N ILE A 189 5.57 2.79 2.70
CA ILE A 189 4.54 2.64 3.73
C ILE A 189 4.90 1.51 4.72
N ALA A 190 5.35 0.35 4.23
CA ALA A 190 5.78 -0.75 5.09
C ALA A 190 7.01 -0.36 5.94
N MET A 191 7.95 0.37 5.36
CA MET A 191 9.14 0.88 6.06
C MET A 191 8.77 1.92 7.13
N ALA A 192 7.79 2.78 6.85
CA ALA A 192 7.34 3.85 7.75
C ALA A 192 6.17 3.43 8.68
N LYS A 193 5.78 2.15 8.70
CA LYS A 193 4.55 1.70 9.36
C LYS A 193 4.44 2.05 10.84
N ASN A 194 5.56 2.11 11.56
CA ASN A 194 5.55 2.48 12.99
C ASN A 194 5.22 3.96 13.20
N ALA A 195 5.78 4.84 12.39
CA ALA A 195 5.50 6.27 12.46
C ALA A 195 4.07 6.58 12.00
N ILE A 196 3.65 5.98 10.88
CA ILE A 196 2.28 6.10 10.35
C ILE A 196 1.28 5.56 11.39
N GLY A 197 1.52 4.37 11.94
CA GLY A 197 0.65 3.77 12.94
C GLY A 197 0.55 4.60 14.23
N MET A 198 1.64 5.22 14.66
CA MET A 198 1.63 6.14 15.81
C MET A 198 0.78 7.39 15.52
N ALA A 199 0.91 7.95 14.32
CA ALA A 199 0.12 9.11 13.91
C ALA A 199 -1.38 8.79 13.82
N ILE A 200 -1.75 7.64 13.23
CA ILE A 200 -3.15 7.14 13.22
C ILE A 200 -3.68 7.01 14.66
N ALA A 201 -2.89 6.42 15.57
CA ALA A 201 -3.30 6.29 16.97
C ALA A 201 -3.50 7.64 17.66
N CYS A 202 -2.64 8.62 17.36
CA CYS A 202 -2.74 9.97 17.90
C CYS A 202 -3.98 10.71 17.38
N GLU A 203 -4.24 10.64 16.07
CA GLU A 203 -5.43 11.23 15.45
C GLU A 203 -6.71 10.62 16.02
N GLU A 204 -6.77 9.28 16.15
CA GLU A 204 -7.91 8.60 16.75
C GLU A 204 -8.11 8.98 18.21
N TYR A 205 -7.03 9.07 18.99
CA TYR A 205 -7.10 9.50 20.38
C TYR A 205 -7.64 10.92 20.48
N GLY A 206 -7.11 11.86 19.69
CA GLY A 206 -7.59 13.24 19.63
C GLY A 206 -9.05 13.33 19.21
N ALA A 207 -9.44 12.59 18.16
CA ALA A 207 -10.82 12.52 17.71
C ALA A 207 -11.76 12.01 18.80
N LYS A 208 -11.39 10.94 19.51
CA LYS A 208 -12.17 10.41 20.65
C LYS A 208 -12.22 11.38 21.82
N PHE A 209 -11.12 12.05 22.13
CA PHE A 209 -11.06 13.06 23.18
C PHE A 209 -12.05 14.20 22.91
N PHE A 210 -12.03 14.78 21.71
CA PHE A 210 -12.99 15.83 21.33
C PHE A 210 -14.41 15.30 21.18
N ALA A 211 -14.58 14.09 20.64
CA ALA A 211 -15.88 13.45 20.54
C ALA A 211 -16.51 13.23 21.92
N ASN A 212 -15.72 13.03 22.98
CA ASN A 212 -16.19 12.92 24.36
C ASN A 212 -16.22 14.27 25.10
N GLY A 213 -16.20 15.40 24.37
CA GLY A 213 -16.29 16.73 24.98
C GLY A 213 -15.04 17.17 25.74
N ALA A 214 -13.86 16.63 25.39
CA ALA A 214 -12.58 16.90 26.05
C ALA A 214 -12.55 16.58 27.56
N ALA A 215 -13.52 15.80 28.04
CA ALA A 215 -13.58 15.36 29.41
C ALA A 215 -12.78 14.05 29.54
N PRO A 216 -11.70 14.00 30.34
CA PRO A 216 -11.13 12.73 30.74
C PRO A 216 -12.21 11.88 31.43
N GLY A 217 -12.17 10.57 31.21
CA GLY A 217 -13.14 9.67 31.84
C GLY A 217 -13.01 9.73 33.36
N GLY A 218 -14.14 9.69 34.07
CA GLY A 218 -14.17 9.62 35.52
C GLY A 218 -14.69 8.28 36.04
N VAL A 219 -14.66 8.11 37.36
CA VAL A 219 -15.17 6.92 38.04
C VAL A 219 -16.53 7.21 38.63
N LEU A 220 -17.52 6.36 38.29
CA LEU A 220 -18.80 6.30 39.01
C LEU A 220 -18.68 5.32 40.17
N GLU A 221 -18.77 5.84 41.39
CA GLU A 221 -18.74 5.07 42.62
C GLU A 221 -20.15 4.95 43.20
N HIS A 222 -20.56 3.72 43.54
CA HIS A 222 -21.82 3.44 44.22
C HIS A 222 -21.50 2.78 45.57
N PRO A 223 -22.06 3.25 46.70
CA PRO A 223 -21.69 2.78 48.04
C PRO A 223 -22.16 1.36 48.37
N GLY A 224 -23.15 0.85 47.63
CA GLY A 224 -23.67 -0.52 47.75
C GLY A 224 -23.53 -1.36 46.46
N THR A 225 -24.19 -2.52 46.41
CA THR A 225 -24.16 -3.42 45.25
C THR A 225 -25.06 -2.93 44.12
N ILE A 226 -24.49 -2.71 42.94
CA ILE A 226 -25.26 -2.41 41.73
C ILE A 226 -25.83 -3.72 41.15
N LYS A 227 -27.16 -3.84 41.06
CA LYS A 227 -27.85 -5.02 40.51
C LYS A 227 -27.62 -5.20 39.00
N ASP A 228 -27.53 -4.10 38.26
CA ASP A 228 -27.28 -4.09 36.81
C ASP A 228 -26.26 -3.01 36.42
N PRO A 229 -24.96 -3.32 36.47
CA PRO A 229 -23.89 -2.38 36.13
C PRO A 229 -23.88 -1.97 34.66
N GLN A 230 -24.39 -2.81 33.75
CA GLN A 230 -24.42 -2.49 32.31
C GLN A 230 -25.42 -1.38 32.03
N ARG A 231 -26.65 -1.49 32.57
CA ARG A 231 -27.68 -0.47 32.42
C ARG A 231 -27.24 0.89 32.96
N VAL A 232 -26.54 0.92 34.09
CA VAL A 232 -26.01 2.17 34.67
C VAL A 232 -24.96 2.79 33.75
N ARG A 233 -24.03 2.00 33.22
CA ARG A 233 -23.01 2.47 32.27
C ARG A 233 -23.64 3.02 30.99
N GLU A 234 -24.61 2.31 30.42
CA GLU A 234 -25.29 2.70 29.18
C GLU A 234 -26.14 3.96 29.37
N SER A 235 -26.86 4.07 30.50
CA SER A 235 -27.59 5.28 30.88
C SER A 235 -26.66 6.49 31.01
N TRP A 236 -25.52 6.32 31.68
CA TRP A 236 -24.51 7.37 31.79
C TRP A 236 -23.93 7.76 30.42
N GLN A 237 -23.54 6.79 29.61
CA GLN A 237 -22.95 7.04 28.29
C GLN A 237 -23.95 7.70 27.34
N SER A 238 -25.23 7.33 27.38
CA SER A 238 -26.27 7.95 26.54
C SER A 238 -26.60 9.40 26.96
N THR A 239 -26.47 9.71 28.25
CA THR A 239 -26.78 11.04 28.79
C THR A 239 -25.60 12.00 28.72
N PHE A 240 -24.38 11.51 28.95
CA PHE A 240 -23.17 12.33 29.12
C PHE A 240 -22.03 12.00 28.15
N GLY A 241 -22.10 10.88 27.43
CA GLY A 241 -21.13 10.54 26.38
C GLY A 241 -21.38 11.35 25.11
N GLY A 242 -20.32 11.79 24.44
CA GLY A 242 -20.44 12.59 23.23
C GLY A 242 -20.42 14.11 23.46
N SER A 243 -19.88 14.86 22.51
CA SER A 243 -19.78 16.32 22.55
C SER A 243 -21.15 17.02 22.51
N GLY A 244 -22.16 16.40 21.90
CA GLY A 244 -23.54 16.92 21.88
C GLY A 244 -24.24 16.83 23.24
N ASN A 245 -23.69 16.08 24.18
CA ASN A 245 -24.21 15.89 25.54
C ASN A 245 -23.43 16.70 26.59
N SER A 246 -22.47 17.53 26.17
CA SER A 246 -21.68 18.37 27.06
C SER A 246 -22.54 19.38 27.82
N ASN A 247 -22.12 19.72 29.04
CA ASN A 247 -22.78 20.67 29.95
C ASN A 247 -24.18 20.27 30.45
N LYS A 248 -24.61 19.01 30.24
CA LYS A 248 -25.80 18.49 30.91
C LYS A 248 -25.56 18.37 32.42
N VAL A 249 -26.58 18.70 33.20
CA VAL A 249 -26.54 18.55 34.66
C VAL A 249 -26.66 17.07 35.01
N ALA A 250 -25.68 16.54 35.75
CA ALA A 250 -25.72 15.16 36.23
C ALA A 250 -26.61 15.03 37.47
N VAL A 251 -27.57 14.10 37.41
CA VAL A 251 -28.38 13.69 38.56
C VAL A 251 -27.98 12.27 38.93
N LEU A 252 -27.51 12.09 40.17
CA LEU A 252 -27.02 10.83 40.69
C LEU A 252 -27.96 10.34 41.80
N GLU A 253 -28.45 9.11 41.67
CA GLU A 253 -29.37 8.47 42.63
C GLU A 253 -28.60 7.65 43.69
N GLU A 254 -29.26 7.35 44.81
CA GLU A 254 -28.80 6.38 45.84
C GLU A 254 -27.37 6.60 46.39
N GLY A 255 -26.91 7.85 46.42
CA GLY A 255 -25.58 8.20 46.96
C GLY A 255 -24.42 7.93 46.00
N MET A 256 -24.71 7.70 44.71
CA MET A 256 -23.68 7.63 43.67
C MET A 256 -22.85 8.92 43.60
N LYS A 257 -21.56 8.76 43.31
CA LYS A 257 -20.62 9.86 43.15
C LYS A 257 -19.88 9.72 41.82
N TYR A 258 -19.70 10.83 41.12
CA TYR A 258 -18.81 10.92 39.97
C TYR A 258 -17.55 11.65 40.40
N THR A 259 -16.41 10.97 40.28
CA THR A 259 -15.08 11.55 40.49
C THR A 259 -14.43 11.71 39.13
N PRO A 260 -14.09 12.94 38.70
CA PRO A 260 -13.38 13.19 37.45
C PRO A 260 -12.00 12.53 37.41
#